data_AF-A0A4T0WEZ3-F1
#
_entry.id   AF-A0A4T0WEZ3-F1
#
_cell.length_a   1.000
_cell.length_b   1.000
_cell.length_c   1.000
_cell.angle_alpha   90.00
_cell.angle_beta   90.00
_cell.angle_gamma   90.00
#
_symmetry.space_group_name_H-M   'P 1'
#
loop_
_entity.id
_entity.type
_entity.pdbx_description
1 polymer ?
#
loop_
_entity_poly.entity_id
_entity_poly.type
_entity_poly.pdbx_seq_one_letter_code
_entity_poly.pdbx_strand_id
1 'polypeptide(L)'
;MAPYDFIAQQDIRDARLAFARSLVEAKDDIVAFVDERLGWNRTARYDGAFKGSFNIGLVVKRHDSDEHVVIRFPVPGNIHKPWRDEKVENEVMAMRCLRDLTSIPVPLVRDWGLTEDSTECL
;
A
#
# COMPACT_ATOMS: atom_id res chain seq x y z
N MET A 1 26.75 -19.64 4.31
CA MET A 1 25.29 -19.43 4.38
C MET A 1 24.67 -20.74 4.82
N ALA A 2 23.92 -20.76 5.92
CA ALA A 2 23.39 -21.98 6.51
C ALA A 2 22.15 -22.47 5.74
N PRO A 3 21.82 -23.78 5.74
CA PRO A 3 20.62 -24.31 5.10
C PRO A 3 19.31 -23.63 5.53
N TYR A 4 19.26 -23.17 6.79
CA TYR A 4 18.12 -22.43 7.34
C TYR A 4 17.92 -21.06 6.65
N ASP A 5 19.00 -20.40 6.24
CA ASP A 5 18.93 -19.11 5.54
C ASP A 5 18.21 -19.25 4.19
N PHE A 6 18.38 -20.39 3.50
CA PHE A 6 17.72 -20.66 2.22
C PHE A 6 16.22 -20.90 2.37
N ILE A 7 15.81 -21.65 3.39
CA ILE A 7 14.40 -21.91 3.69
C ILE A 7 13.71 -20.60 4.06
N ALA A 8 14.28 -19.82 4.97
CA ALA A 8 13.74 -18.52 5.35
C ALA A 8 13.64 -17.55 4.15
N GLN A 9 14.64 -17.53 3.26
CA GLN A 9 14.57 -16.72 2.04
C GLN A 9 13.49 -17.19 1.06
N GLN A 10 13.26 -18.50 0.97
CA GLN A 10 12.22 -19.06 0.12
C GLN A 10 10.83 -18.75 0.65
N ASP A 11 10.59 -18.95 1.95
CA ASP A 11 9.32 -18.62 2.61
C ASP A 11 8.97 -17.14 2.43
N ILE A 12 9.96 -16.24 2.57
CA ILE A 12 9.76 -14.80 2.32
C ILE A 12 9.39 -14.53 0.86
N ARG A 13 10.04 -15.18 -0.11
CA ARG A 13 9.71 -14.99 -1.54
C ARG A 13 8.31 -15.48 -1.86
N ASP A 14 7.93 -16.64 -1.33
CA ASP A 14 6.62 -17.25 -1.58
C ASP A 14 5.50 -16.42 -0.93
N ALA A 15 5.70 -15.94 0.30
CA ALA A 15 4.77 -15.03 0.97
C ALA A 15 4.59 -13.72 0.19
N ARG A 16 5.67 -13.14 -0.34
CA ARG A 16 5.60 -11.93 -1.18
C ARG A 16 4.83 -12.16 -2.47
N LEU A 17 5.02 -13.33 -3.12
CA LEU A 17 4.33 -13.67 -4.36
C LEU A 17 2.85 -13.93 -4.11
N ALA A 18 2.51 -14.65 -3.04
CA ALA A 18 1.13 -14.88 -2.62
C ALA A 18 0.41 -13.55 -2.36
N PHE A 19 1.05 -12.63 -1.63
CA PHE A 19 0.49 -11.31 -1.36
C PHE A 19 0.31 -10.47 -2.64
N ALA A 20 1.28 -10.50 -3.56
CA ALA A 20 1.12 -9.81 -4.84
C ALA A 20 -0.05 -10.38 -5.66
N ARG A 21 -0.30 -11.69 -5.58
CA ARG A 21 -1.46 -12.34 -6.23
C ARG A 21 -2.77 -11.92 -5.59
N SER A 22 -2.86 -11.89 -4.25
CA SER A 22 -4.10 -11.46 -3.58
C SER A 22 -4.46 -10.00 -3.90
N LEU A 23 -3.47 -9.11 -4.05
CA LEU A 23 -3.71 -7.74 -4.53
C LEU A 23 -4.21 -7.67 -5.98
N VAL A 24 -3.77 -8.58 -6.86
CA VAL A 24 -4.27 -8.65 -8.24
C VAL A 24 -5.71 -9.18 -8.27
N GLU A 25 -6.02 -10.18 -7.45
CA GLU A 25 -7.35 -10.76 -7.33
C GLU A 25 -8.34 -9.75 -6.74
N ALA A 26 -7.94 -8.99 -5.73
CA ALA A 26 -8.75 -7.96 -5.09
C ALA A 26 -8.68 -6.58 -5.76
N LYS A 27 -8.07 -6.47 -6.94
CA LYS A 27 -7.81 -5.19 -7.61
C LYS A 27 -9.11 -4.37 -7.78
N ASP A 28 -10.21 -5.00 -8.17
CA ASP A 28 -11.48 -4.31 -8.38
C ASP A 28 -12.12 -3.87 -7.04
N ASP A 29 -12.00 -4.68 -5.98
CA ASP A 29 -12.44 -4.33 -4.63
C ASP A 29 -11.64 -3.15 -4.06
N ILE A 30 -10.32 -3.13 -4.30
CA ILE A 30 -9.45 -2.02 -3.88
C ILE A 30 -9.83 -0.72 -4.62
N VAL A 31 -10.13 -0.80 -5.93
CA VAL A 31 -10.60 0.37 -6.68
C VAL A 31 -11.94 0.87 -6.12
N ALA A 32 -12.87 -0.03 -5.80
CA ALA A 32 -14.15 0.32 -5.20
C ALA A 32 -13.98 0.96 -3.81
N PHE A 33 -13.08 0.41 -2.98
CA PHE A 33 -12.73 0.97 -1.68
C PHE A 33 -12.20 2.41 -1.81
N VAL A 34 -11.27 2.65 -2.74
CA VAL A 34 -10.74 4.00 -3.00
C VAL A 34 -11.83 4.95 -3.48
N ASP A 35 -12.72 4.48 -4.36
CA ASP A 35 -13.85 5.26 -4.86
C ASP A 35 -14.77 5.74 -3.74
N GLU A 36 -15.18 4.82 -2.86
CA GLU A 36 -16.04 5.12 -1.71
C GLU A 36 -15.35 6.07 -0.75
N ARG A 37 -14.10 5.79 -0.39
CA ARG A 37 -13.35 6.56 0.60
C ARG A 37 -13.09 8.00 0.16
N LEU A 38 -12.92 8.23 -1.14
CA LEU A 38 -12.70 9.56 -1.71
C LEU A 38 -13.97 10.22 -2.27
N GLY A 39 -15.12 9.55 -2.19
CA GLY A 39 -16.40 10.07 -2.68
C GLY A 39 -16.41 10.29 -4.20
N TRP A 40 -15.74 9.42 -4.95
CA TRP A 40 -15.61 9.53 -6.40
C TRP A 40 -16.82 9.02 -7.19
N ASN A 41 -17.87 8.52 -6.52
CA ASN A 41 -19.17 8.19 -7.11
C ASN A 41 -19.09 7.25 -8.33
N ARG A 42 -18.32 6.17 -8.20
CA ARG A 42 -18.08 5.12 -9.20
C ARG A 42 -17.33 5.60 -10.44
N THR A 43 -16.44 6.58 -10.26
CA THR A 43 -15.57 7.08 -11.32
C THR A 43 -14.13 6.58 -11.19
N ALA A 44 -13.78 5.92 -10.08
CA ALA A 44 -12.46 5.32 -9.91
C ALA A 44 -12.19 4.21 -10.94
N ARG A 45 -10.96 4.18 -11.45
CA ARG A 45 -10.46 3.14 -12.35
C ARG A 45 -9.03 2.79 -12.00
N TYR A 46 -8.69 1.51 -12.16
CA TYR A 46 -7.31 1.06 -12.11
C TYR A 46 -6.49 1.69 -13.25
N ASP A 47 -5.33 2.24 -12.91
CA ASP A 47 -4.42 2.90 -13.86
C ASP A 47 -3.04 2.22 -13.92
N GLY A 48 -2.64 1.51 -12.85
CA GLY A 48 -1.37 0.80 -12.84
C GLY A 48 -1.02 0.20 -11.49
N ALA A 49 0.10 -0.52 -11.46
CA ALA A 49 0.66 -1.08 -10.24
C ALA A 49 2.18 -0.86 -10.22
N PHE A 50 2.74 -0.73 -9.03
CA PHE A 50 4.18 -0.65 -8.85
C PHE A 50 4.62 -1.42 -7.61
N LYS A 51 5.87 -1.87 -7.65
CA LYS A 51 6.49 -2.62 -6.56
C LYS A 51 7.76 -1.92 -6.13
N GLY A 52 7.81 -1.53 -4.87
CA GLY A 52 9.02 -1.09 -4.19
C GLY A 52 9.66 -2.20 -3.34
N SER A 53 10.72 -1.85 -2.63
CA SER A 53 11.43 -2.78 -1.74
C SER A 53 10.58 -3.22 -0.53
N PHE A 54 9.69 -2.35 -0.03
CA PHE A 54 8.91 -2.60 1.18
C PHE A 54 7.40 -2.48 1.00
N ASN A 55 6.95 -1.96 -0.13
CA ASN A 55 5.55 -1.68 -0.41
C ASN A 55 5.20 -2.13 -1.83
N ILE A 56 4.00 -2.69 -2.02
CA ILE A 56 3.35 -2.81 -3.33
C ILE A 56 2.26 -1.75 -3.37
N GLY A 57 2.07 -1.08 -4.50
CA GLY A 57 1.02 -0.08 -4.65
C GLY A 57 0.23 -0.23 -5.94
N LEU A 58 -1.00 0.27 -5.88
CA LEU A 58 -1.91 0.38 -7.00
C LEU A 58 -2.18 1.86 -7.25
N VAL A 59 -2.19 2.25 -8.52
CA VAL A 59 -2.56 3.58 -8.98
C VAL A 59 -4.03 3.51 -9.39
N VAL A 60 -4.83 4.40 -8.79
CA VAL A 60 -6.26 4.54 -9.08
C VAL A 60 -6.48 5.95 -9.62
N LYS A 61 -7.01 6.05 -10.83
CA LYS A 61 -7.32 7.31 -11.48
C LYS A 61 -8.82 7.57 -11.42
N ARG A 62 -9.19 8.83 -11.21
CA ARG A 62 -10.57 9.29 -11.34
C ARG A 62 -10.90 9.52 -12.82
N HIS A 63 -11.96 8.91 -13.34
CA HIS A 63 -12.24 8.90 -14.78
C HIS A 63 -12.54 10.28 -15.38
N ASP A 64 -13.18 11.17 -14.63
CA ASP A 64 -13.61 12.51 -15.05
C ASP A 64 -12.58 13.61 -14.76
N SER A 65 -11.36 13.26 -14.29
CA SER A 65 -10.30 14.23 -14.02
C SER A 65 -8.89 13.66 -14.22
N ASP A 66 -7.87 14.49 -14.04
CA ASP A 66 -6.46 14.04 -13.98
C ASP A 66 -6.02 13.66 -12.56
N GLU A 67 -6.97 13.63 -11.61
CA GLU A 67 -6.70 13.18 -10.26
C GLU A 67 -6.40 11.68 -10.25
N HIS A 68 -5.25 11.33 -9.67
CA HIS A 68 -4.84 9.96 -9.43
C HIS A 68 -4.33 9.86 -8.00
N VAL A 69 -4.61 8.72 -7.37
CA VAL A 69 -4.12 8.38 -6.04
C VAL A 69 -3.39 7.08 -6.07
N VAL A 70 -2.54 6.91 -5.08
CA VAL A 70 -1.69 5.75 -4.91
C VAL A 70 -2.03 5.13 -3.56
N ILE A 71 -2.59 3.92 -3.58
CA ILE A 71 -2.77 3.11 -2.38
C ILE A 71 -1.56 2.19 -2.25
N ARG A 72 -1.00 2.09 -1.03
CA ARG A 72 0.26 1.38 -0.76
C ARG A 72 0.08 0.38 0.37
N PHE A 73 0.51 -0.84 0.13
CA PHE A 73 0.43 -1.94 1.07
C PHE A 73 1.83 -2.40 1.49
N PRO A 74 2.11 -2.50 2.81
CA PRO A 74 3.35 -3.06 3.31
C PRO A 74 3.49 -4.53 2.92
N VAL A 75 4.63 -4.88 2.33
CA VAL A 75 4.89 -6.24 1.87
C VAL A 75 5.21 -7.16 3.05
N PRO A 76 4.51 -8.29 3.24
CA PRO A 76 4.80 -9.23 4.32
C PRO A 76 6.20 -9.84 4.18
N GLY A 77 6.84 -10.10 5.32
CA GLY A 77 8.19 -10.67 5.39
C GLY A 77 9.34 -9.66 5.31
N ASN A 78 9.06 -8.38 5.00
CA ASN A 78 10.08 -7.31 4.98
C ASN A 78 10.06 -6.40 6.19
N ILE A 79 8.99 -6.51 6.98
CA ILE A 79 8.72 -5.74 8.18
C ILE A 79 8.32 -6.76 9.24
N HIS A 80 8.91 -6.63 10.42
CA HIS A 80 8.52 -7.45 11.55
C HIS A 80 7.03 -7.24 11.81
N LYS A 81 6.23 -8.33 11.88
CA LYS A 81 4.75 -8.24 11.94
C LYS A 81 4.22 -7.22 12.96
N PRO A 82 4.72 -7.17 14.21
CA PRO A 82 4.31 -6.19 15.22
C PRO A 82 4.60 -4.72 14.88
N TRP A 83 5.51 -4.44 13.95
CA TRP A 83 5.93 -3.08 13.59
C TRP A 83 5.32 -2.59 12.28
N ARG A 84 4.38 -3.34 11.69
CA ARG A 84 3.75 -2.93 10.43
C ARG A 84 2.93 -1.65 10.61
N ASP A 85 2.13 -1.59 11.66
CA ASP A 85 1.30 -0.42 11.97
C ASP A 85 2.17 0.78 12.35
N GLU A 86 3.17 0.58 13.21
CA GLU A 86 4.16 1.61 13.57
C GLU A 86 4.89 2.17 12.34
N LYS A 87 5.26 1.33 11.37
CA LYS A 87 5.87 1.79 10.12
C LYS A 87 4.91 2.69 9.33
N VAL A 88 3.64 2.28 9.19
CA VAL A 88 2.65 3.06 8.43
C VAL A 88 2.43 4.41 9.10
N GLU A 89 2.25 4.43 10.42
CA GLU A 89 2.12 5.66 11.20
C GLU A 89 3.34 6.57 11.02
N ASN A 90 4.55 6.04 11.17
CA ASN A 90 5.79 6.79 10.99
C ASN A 90 5.91 7.38 9.57
N GLU A 91 5.52 6.63 8.53
CA GLU A 91 5.57 7.12 7.15
C GLU A 91 4.58 8.29 6.93
N VAL A 92 3.38 8.20 7.50
CA VAL A 92 2.38 9.27 7.45
C VAL A 92 2.84 10.50 8.22
N MET A 93 3.36 10.32 9.44
CA MET A 93 3.86 11.43 10.25
C MET A 93 5.05 12.11 9.60
N ALA A 94 6.00 11.35 9.04
CA ALA A 94 7.13 11.91 8.31
C ALA A 94 6.68 12.75 7.11
N MET A 95 5.71 12.27 6.31
CA MET A 95 5.17 13.04 5.19
C MET A 95 4.49 14.34 5.65
N ARG A 96 3.74 14.30 6.76
CA ARG A 96 3.11 15.50 7.35
C ARG A 96 4.17 16.49 7.83
N CYS A 97 5.14 16.05 8.61
CA CYS A 97 6.23 16.89 9.10
C CYS A 97 7.03 17.52 7.95
N LEU A 98 7.37 16.76 6.91
CA LEU A 98 8.10 17.31 5.75
C LEU A 98 7.31 18.40 5.04
N ARG A 99 6.02 18.17 4.81
CA ARG A 99 5.14 19.16 4.18
C ARG A 99 4.99 20.42 5.02
N ASP A 100 4.84 20.27 6.34
CA ASP A 100 4.51 21.37 7.24
C ASP A 100 5.76 22.17 7.63
N LEU A 101 6.95 21.54 7.64
CA LEU A 101 8.20 22.15 8.10
C LEU A 101 9.17 22.51 6.97
N THR A 102 8.93 22.06 5.73
CA THR A 102 9.84 22.28 4.60
C THR A 102 9.08 22.67 3.33
N SER A 103 9.80 23.23 2.36
CA SER A 103 9.28 23.47 1.00
C SER A 103 9.49 22.29 0.05
N ILE A 104 9.99 21.15 0.55
CA ILE A 104 10.22 19.96 -0.28
C ILE A 104 8.86 19.42 -0.71
N PRO A 105 8.61 19.26 -2.02
CA PRO A 105 7.36 18.69 -2.50
C PRO A 105 7.27 17.23 -2.06
N VAL A 106 6.23 16.91 -1.28
CA VAL A 106 5.91 15.56 -0.85
C VAL A 106 4.48 15.20 -1.25
N PRO A 107 4.17 13.92 -1.48
CA PRO A 107 2.80 13.49 -1.76
C PRO A 107 1.84 13.86 -0.62
N LEU A 108 0.60 14.21 -0.98
CA LEU A 108 -0.45 14.44 -0.01
C LEU A 108 -1.05 13.11 0.45
N VAL A 109 -0.93 12.79 1.73
CA VAL A 109 -1.67 11.68 2.36
C VAL A 109 -3.15 12.06 2.43
N ARG A 110 -3.96 11.49 1.56
CA ARG A 110 -5.43 11.66 1.58
C ARG A 110 -6.06 10.88 2.72
N ASP A 111 -5.57 9.67 2.94
CA ASP A 111 -6.08 8.76 3.94
C ASP A 111 -5.03 7.69 4.25
N TRP A 112 -5.18 7.03 5.39
CA TRP A 112 -4.38 5.89 5.82
C TRP A 112 -5.16 5.08 6.87
N GLY A 113 -4.86 3.80 7.00
CA GLY A 113 -5.50 2.91 7.97
C GLY A 113 -4.51 1.87 8.47
N LEU A 114 -4.84 1.29 9.63
CA LEU A 114 -4.06 0.20 10.21
C LEU A 114 -4.51 -1.15 9.66
N THR A 115 -3.74 -2.19 10.00
CA THR A 115 -4.08 -3.56 9.61
C THR A 115 -5.46 -3.98 10.16
N GLU A 116 -5.92 -3.39 11.27
CA GLU A 116 -7.24 -3.65 11.87
C GLU A 116 -8.40 -2.89 11.17
N ASP A 117 -8.11 -1.75 10.55
CA ASP A 117 -9.09 -0.94 9.80
C ASP A 117 -9.27 -1.42 8.35
N SER A 118 -8.28 -2.16 7.86
CA SER A 118 -8.34 -2.86 6.59
C SER A 118 -9.11 -4.14 6.87
N THR A 119 -10.34 -4.27 6.33
CA THR A 119 -11.14 -5.49 6.45
C THR A 119 -10.24 -6.71 6.36
N GLU A 120 -10.23 -7.48 7.45
CA GLU A 120 -9.31 -8.57 7.67
C GLU A 120 -9.10 -9.41 6.40
N CYS A 121 -7.83 -9.65 6.08
CA CYS A 121 -7.34 -10.56 5.06
C CYS A 121 -7.50 -10.14 3.59
N LEU A 122 -6.37 -9.69 3.04
CA LEU A 122 -5.82 -10.25 1.80
C LEU A 122 -4.40 -10.75 2.03
#